data_AF-A0A7S1QMB0-F1
#
_entry.id   AF-A0A7S1QMB0-F1
#
_cell.length_a   1.000
_cell.length_b   1.000
_cell.length_c   1.000
_cell.angle_alpha   90.00
_cell.angle_beta   90.00
_cell.angle_gamma   90.00
#
_symmetry.space_group_name_H-M   'P 1'
#
loop_
_entity.id
_entity.type
_entity.pdbx_description
1 polymer ?
#
loop_
_entity_poly.entity_id
_entity_poly.type
_entity_poly.pdbx_seq_one_letter_code
_entity_poly.pdbx_strand_id
1 'polypeptide(L)'
;EGRNFKGTLCHIAATCGSNPPKTTSAQAVPTSSAHYPVVWNEPLELEVSTADEHVRLLVCEGDRVRGAVTLACSDFFPQLEGSLDDVMYLPERVITKTVVGEQDQCTLVLSLYATRPGTPLPEVMTSLQ
;
A
#
# COMPACT_ATOMS: atom_id res chain seq x y z
N GLU A 1 8.66 -24.11 25.29
CA GLU A 1 7.44 -24.70 24.70
C GLU A 1 6.98 -23.83 23.53
N GLY A 2 7.13 -24.34 22.30
CA GLY A 2 6.76 -23.60 21.10
C GLY A 2 5.25 -23.57 20.93
N ARG A 3 4.61 -22.45 21.26
CA ARG A 3 3.20 -22.25 20.92
C ARG A 3 3.11 -22.13 19.40
N ASN A 4 2.49 -23.12 18.77
CA ASN A 4 2.06 -23.05 17.37
C ASN A 4 0.99 -21.97 17.27
N PHE A 5 1.40 -20.73 16.98
CA PHE A 5 0.46 -19.66 16.70
C PHE A 5 -0.15 -19.92 15.32
N LYS A 6 -1.42 -20.33 15.29
CA LYS A 6 -2.23 -20.29 14.06
C LYS A 6 -2.53 -18.82 13.77
N GLY A 7 -1.64 -18.16 13.02
CA GLY A 7 -1.98 -16.88 12.41
C GLY A 7 -2.96 -17.11 11.25
N THR A 8 -3.84 -16.14 10.99
CA THR A 8 -4.63 -16.16 9.75
C THR A 8 -3.83 -15.47 8.66
N LEU A 9 -3.79 -16.06 7.46
CA LEU A 9 -3.20 -15.41 6.29
C LEU A 9 -4.02 -14.18 5.92
N CYS A 10 -3.38 -13.02 5.95
CA CYS A 10 -3.95 -11.79 5.44
C CYS A 10 -3.30 -11.45 4.09
N HIS A 11 -4.00 -10.68 3.28
CA HIS A 11 -3.43 -10.04 2.09
C HIS A 11 -3.97 -8.63 1.99
N ILE A 12 -3.26 -7.76 1.29
CA ILE A 12 -3.80 -6.46 0.93
C ILE A 12 -4.18 -6.47 -0.53
N ALA A 13 -5.37 -5.96 -0.80
CA ALA A 13 -5.80 -5.59 -2.14
C ALA A 13 -5.77 -4.07 -2.24
N ALA A 14 -5.00 -3.54 -3.18
CA ALA A 14 -5.04 -2.11 -3.51
C ALA A 14 -5.79 -1.90 -4.82
N THR A 15 -6.61 -0.85 -4.81
CA THR A 15 -7.41 -0.43 -5.97
C THR A 15 -7.26 1.06 -6.17
N CYS A 16 -7.17 1.49 -7.43
CA CYS A 16 -7.11 2.89 -7.80
C CYS A 16 -7.77 3.09 -9.16
N GLY A 17 -8.73 4.01 -9.24
CA GLY A 17 -9.44 4.30 -10.48
C GLY A 17 -10.10 3.07 -11.11
N SER A 18 -9.78 2.85 -12.39
CA SER A 18 -10.24 1.69 -13.18
C SER A 18 -9.22 0.56 -13.28
N ASN A 19 -8.09 0.66 -12.57
CA ASN A 19 -7.05 -0.35 -12.61
C ASN A 19 -7.53 -1.64 -11.91
N PRO A 20 -7.20 -2.83 -12.46
CA PRO A 20 -7.44 -4.08 -11.78
C PRO A 20 -6.81 -4.08 -10.37
N PRO A 21 -7.46 -4.67 -9.36
CA PRO A 21 -6.87 -4.78 -8.02
C PRO A 21 -5.52 -5.49 -8.08
N LYS A 22 -4.51 -4.89 -7.45
CA LYS A 22 -3.21 -5.55 -7.26
C LYS A 22 -3.13 -6.08 -5.83
N THR A 23 -2.68 -7.32 -5.70
CA THR A 23 -2.63 -8.04 -4.42
C THR A 23 -1.23 -8.53 -4.12
N THR A 24 -0.94 -8.68 -2.84
CA THR A 24 0.35 -9.09 -2.29
C THR A 24 0.13 -9.81 -0.97
N SER A 25 1.04 -10.71 -0.64
CA SER A 25 1.02 -11.54 0.54
C SER A 25 1.31 -10.71 1.79
N ALA A 26 0.50 -10.88 2.85
CA ALA A 26 0.86 -10.39 4.18
C ALA A 26 1.21 -11.56 5.12
N GLN A 27 2.05 -11.28 6.12
CA GLN A 27 2.39 -12.28 7.13
C GLN A 27 1.16 -12.59 7.98
N ALA A 28 1.03 -13.86 8.40
CA ALA A 28 -0.06 -14.29 9.23
C ALA A 28 -0.03 -13.60 10.59
N VAL A 29 -1.08 -12.84 10.93
CA VAL A 29 -1.19 -12.20 12.25
C VAL A 29 -1.70 -13.22 13.26
N PRO A 30 -1.02 -13.40 14.41
CA PRO A 30 -1.52 -14.27 15.47
C PRO A 30 -2.89 -13.77 15.96
N THR A 31 -3.90 -14.63 15.92
CA THR A 31 -5.26 -14.33 16.39
C THR A 31 -5.34 -13.93 17.87
N SER A 32 -4.33 -14.26 18.66
CA SER A 32 -4.21 -13.89 20.09
C SER A 32 -3.55 -12.53 20.34
N SER A 33 -3.25 -11.78 19.28
CA SER A 33 -2.52 -10.52 19.34
C SER A 33 -3.44 -9.38 18.89
N ALA A 34 -4.13 -8.75 19.85
CA ALA A 34 -4.72 -7.42 19.64
C ALA A 34 -3.65 -6.30 19.67
N HIS A 35 -2.38 -6.64 19.89
CA HIS A 35 -1.30 -5.67 20.14
C HIS A 35 -0.21 -5.63 19.08
N TYR A 36 -0.14 -6.60 18.16
CA TYR A 36 0.82 -6.57 17.06
C TYR A 36 0.10 -6.13 15.77
N PRO A 37 0.54 -5.00 15.16
CA PRO A 37 0.00 -4.57 13.89
C PRO A 37 0.32 -5.60 12.80
N VAL A 38 -0.55 -5.73 11.80
CA VAL A 38 -0.21 -6.44 10.55
C VAL A 38 1.02 -5.72 9.96
N VAL A 39 2.17 -6.38 9.92
CA VAL A 39 3.39 -5.83 9.30
C VAL A 39 3.49 -6.36 7.88
N TRP A 40 3.73 -5.43 6.96
CA TRP A 40 3.88 -5.68 5.55
C TRP A 40 5.30 -5.30 5.12
N ASN A 41 6.02 -6.21 4.46
CA ASN A 41 7.35 -5.93 3.92
C ASN A 41 7.49 -5.99 2.38
N GLU A 42 6.51 -6.50 1.62
CA GLU A 42 6.57 -6.55 0.14
C GLU A 42 6.17 -5.21 -0.51
N PRO A 43 6.90 -4.65 -1.48
CA PRO A 43 6.42 -3.47 -2.19
C PRO A 43 5.20 -3.80 -3.07
N LEU A 44 4.21 -2.90 -3.14
CA LEU A 44 3.10 -3.00 -4.09
C LEU A 44 3.19 -1.91 -5.14
N GLU A 45 3.41 -2.32 -6.38
CA GLU A 45 3.50 -1.39 -7.51
C GLU A 45 2.10 -1.03 -8.02
N LEU A 46 1.67 0.20 -7.78
CA LEU A 46 0.36 0.70 -8.25
C LEU A 46 0.55 1.71 -9.38
N GLU A 47 -0.28 1.56 -10.40
CA GLU A 47 -0.43 2.58 -11.44
C GLU A 47 -1.55 3.52 -11.02
N VAL A 48 -1.27 4.82 -11.05
CA VAL A 48 -2.19 5.87 -10.65
C VAL A 48 -2.19 6.95 -11.74
N SER A 49 -3.37 7.36 -12.15
CA SER A 49 -3.62 8.47 -13.06
C SER A 49 -3.86 9.77 -12.28
N THR A 50 -3.59 10.92 -12.88
CA THR A 50 -3.97 12.23 -12.30
C THR A 50 -5.48 12.45 -12.24
N ALA A 51 -6.25 11.64 -12.98
CA ALA A 51 -7.70 11.61 -12.88
C ALA A 51 -8.20 10.79 -11.67
N ASP A 52 -7.33 10.01 -11.03
CA ASP A 52 -7.70 9.22 -9.86
C ASP A 52 -7.74 10.09 -8.61
N GLU A 53 -8.84 10.01 -7.88
CA GLU A 53 -9.02 10.79 -6.64
C GLU A 53 -8.41 10.07 -5.43
N HIS A 54 -8.49 8.74 -5.41
CA HIS A 54 -8.16 7.93 -4.23
C HIS A 54 -7.48 6.60 -4.59
N VAL A 55 -6.51 6.21 -3.76
CA VAL A 55 -6.02 4.83 -3.64
C VAL A 55 -6.70 4.20 -2.43
N ARG A 56 -7.35 3.05 -2.62
CA ARG A 56 -7.99 2.30 -1.52
C ARG A 56 -7.20 1.03 -1.26
N LEU A 57 -6.77 0.86 -0.01
CA LEU A 57 -6.10 -0.33 0.50
C LEU A 57 -7.09 -1.12 1.37
N LEU A 58 -7.31 -2.38 1.03
CA LEU A 58 -8.20 -3.28 1.77
C LEU A 58 -7.39 -4.35 2.47
N VAL A 59 -7.55 -4.46 3.78
CA VAL A 59 -6.99 -5.56 4.57
C VAL A 59 -7.94 -6.73 4.50
N CYS A 60 -7.52 -7.83 3.90
CA CYS A 60 -8.34 -9.00 3.68
C CYS A 60 -7.83 -10.21 4.48
N GLU A 61 -8.75 -10.94 5.12
CA GLU A 61 -8.54 -12.23 5.78
C GLU A 61 -9.33 -13.28 4.98
N GLY A 62 -8.68 -13.99 4.06
CA GLY A 62 -9.38 -14.73 3.00
C GLY A 62 -10.24 -13.78 2.16
N ASP A 63 -11.52 -14.10 1.96
CA ASP A 63 -12.47 -13.26 1.21
C ASP A 63 -13.10 -12.14 2.06
N ARG A 64 -12.75 -12.04 3.36
CA ARG A 64 -13.33 -11.08 4.28
C ARG A 64 -12.48 -9.82 4.38
N VAL A 65 -13.07 -8.66 4.13
CA VAL A 65 -12.44 -7.36 4.44
C VAL A 65 -12.49 -7.11 5.95
N ARG A 66 -11.31 -6.96 6.55
CA ARG A 66 -11.09 -6.61 7.96
C ARG A 66 -11.06 -5.11 8.20
N GLY A 67 -10.57 -4.37 7.20
CA GLY A 67 -10.47 -2.94 7.31
C GLY A 67 -10.09 -2.30 5.99
N ALA A 68 -10.29 -1.00 5.91
CA ALA A 68 -9.96 -0.23 4.72
C ALA A 68 -9.21 1.06 5.10
N VAL A 69 -8.23 1.41 4.27
CA VAL A 69 -7.55 2.70 4.30
C VAL A 69 -7.74 3.37 2.97
N THR A 70 -8.04 4.67 3.00
CA THR A 70 -8.16 5.48 1.79
C THR A 70 -7.10 6.57 1.84
N LEU A 71 -6.35 6.68 0.75
CA LEU A 71 -5.31 7.66 0.54
C LEU A 71 -5.77 8.58 -0.59
N ALA A 72 -5.85 9.89 -0.36
CA ALA A 72 -6.22 10.84 -1.40
C ALA A 72 -5.00 11.08 -2.29
N CYS A 73 -5.14 10.96 -3.60
CA CYS A 73 -4.02 11.17 -4.53
C CYS A 73 -3.49 12.63 -4.45
N SER A 74 -4.38 13.57 -4.12
CA SER A 74 -4.04 14.97 -3.84
C SER A 74 -3.10 15.18 -2.66
N ASP A 75 -2.99 14.22 -1.73
CA ASP A 75 -2.05 14.31 -0.62
C ASP A 75 -0.60 14.14 -1.11
N PHE A 76 -0.38 13.49 -2.25
CA PHE A 76 0.95 13.09 -2.73
C PHE A 76 1.41 13.88 -3.95
N PHE A 77 0.52 14.12 -4.93
CA PHE A 77 0.92 14.73 -6.20
C PHE A 77 1.59 16.10 -6.07
N PRO A 78 1.15 17.03 -5.20
CA PRO A 78 1.81 18.31 -5.05
C PRO A 78 3.22 18.22 -4.45
N GLN A 79 3.57 17.07 -3.86
CA GLN A 79 4.84 16.84 -3.18
C GLN A 79 5.82 16.03 -4.04
N LEU A 80 5.41 15.65 -5.25
CA LEU A 80 6.29 14.98 -6.20
C LEU A 80 7.38 15.94 -6.68
N GLU A 81 8.63 15.49 -6.58
CA GLU A 81 9.79 16.19 -7.09
C GLU A 81 10.15 15.64 -8.49
N GLY A 82 10.73 16.49 -9.34
CA GLY A 82 11.16 16.11 -10.69
C GLY A 82 10.24 16.60 -11.81
N SER A 83 10.29 15.92 -12.95
CA SER A 83 9.56 16.28 -14.17
C SER A 83 8.98 15.03 -14.83
N LEU A 84 7.81 15.15 -15.45
CA LEU A 84 7.19 14.09 -16.25
C LEU A 84 7.99 13.75 -17.52
N ASP A 85 8.91 14.61 -17.94
CA ASP A 85 9.82 14.32 -19.06
C ASP A 85 10.86 13.25 -18.70
N ASP A 86 11.06 13.02 -17.40
CA ASP A 86 12.00 12.05 -16.86
C ASP A 86 11.23 11.13 -15.89
N VAL A 87 11.30 11.38 -14.58
CA VAL A 87 10.43 10.79 -13.56
C VAL A 87 10.07 11.84 -12.51
N MET A 88 8.81 11.83 -12.07
CA MET A 88 8.40 12.46 -10.83
C MET A 88 8.44 11.43 -9.70
N TYR A 89 9.03 11.75 -8.57
CA TYR A 89 9.10 10.83 -7.43
C TYR A 89 8.75 11.51 -6.12
N LEU A 90 8.16 10.72 -5.22
CA LEU A 90 7.97 11.04 -3.82
C LEU A 90 8.88 10.09 -3.04
N PRO A 91 9.89 10.61 -2.30
CA PRO A 91 10.73 9.75 -1.47
C PRO A 91 9.88 9.07 -0.39
N GLU A 92 10.45 8.00 0.19
CA GLU A 92 9.77 7.20 1.22
C GLU A 92 9.17 8.09 2.33
N ARG A 93 7.87 7.88 2.60
CA ARG A 93 7.15 8.56 3.65
C ARG A 93 6.40 7.59 4.52
N VAL A 94 6.47 7.84 5.82
CA VAL A 94 5.66 7.17 6.82
C VAL A 94 4.39 7.97 7.03
N ILE A 95 3.24 7.34 6.83
CA ILE A 95 1.93 7.91 7.18
C ILE A 95 1.22 6.99 8.16
N THR A 96 0.53 7.60 9.12
CA THR A 96 -0.37 6.88 10.03
C THR A 96 -1.80 7.17 9.64
N LYS A 97 -2.59 6.13 9.41
CA LYS A 97 -4.01 6.23 9.07
C LYS A 97 -4.82 5.36 10.02
N THR A 98 -6.03 5.80 10.33
CA THR A 98 -7.00 4.97 11.06
C THR A 98 -7.64 4.01 10.08
N VAL A 99 -7.67 2.72 10.43
CA VAL A 99 -8.34 1.70 9.62
C VAL A 99 -9.84 1.84 9.83
N VAL A 100 -10.59 2.08 8.75
CA VAL A 100 -12.05 2.15 8.83
C VAL A 100 -12.61 0.76 9.12
N GLY A 101 -13.38 0.62 10.20
CA GLY A 101 -13.99 -0.63 10.65
C GLY A 101 -13.34 -1.28 11.86
N GLU A 102 -12.15 -0.82 12.25
CA GLU A 102 -11.42 -1.21 13.47
C GLU A 102 -11.08 0.07 14.26
N GLN A 103 -10.73 -0.04 15.56
CA GLN A 103 -10.24 1.11 16.34
C GLN A 103 -8.72 1.33 16.19
N ASP A 104 -8.06 0.51 15.37
CA ASP A 104 -6.62 0.45 15.27
C ASP A 104 -6.06 1.44 14.24
N GLN A 105 -4.86 1.93 14.54
CA GLN A 105 -4.05 2.71 13.60
C GLN A 105 -3.15 1.77 12.82
N CYS A 106 -3.03 2.01 11.51
CA CYS A 106 -2.01 1.39 10.69
C CYS A 106 -0.94 2.41 10.34
N THR A 107 0.31 1.95 10.32
CA THR A 107 1.44 2.70 9.75
C THR A 107 1.70 2.17 8.35
N LEU A 108 1.73 3.08 7.38
CA LEU A 108 2.04 2.77 6.00
C LEU A 108 3.34 3.47 5.63
N VAL A 109 4.21 2.76 4.94
CA VAL A 109 5.39 3.32 4.30
C VAL A 109 5.10 3.36 2.81
N LEU A 110 5.17 4.55 2.21
CA LEU A 110 4.85 4.76 0.80
C LEU A 110 5.98 5.48 0.09
N SER A 111 6.24 5.04 -1.14
CA SER A 111 6.97 5.78 -2.16
C SER A 111 6.07 5.87 -3.39
N LEU A 112 6.15 6.97 -4.12
CA LEU A 112 5.38 7.16 -5.34
C LEU A 112 6.33 7.51 -6.49
N TYR A 113 6.07 6.95 -7.64
CA TYR A 113 6.76 7.28 -8.88
C TYR A 113 5.74 7.52 -9.98
N ALA A 114 5.97 8.53 -10.79
CA ALA A 114 5.10 8.89 -11.90
C ALA A 114 5.92 9.12 -13.17
N THR A 115 5.53 8.43 -14.23
CA THR A 115 6.10 8.53 -15.58
C THR A 115 5.00 8.89 -16.57
N ARG A 116 5.38 9.24 -17.80
CA ARG A 116 4.41 9.36 -18.89
C ARG A 116 3.76 8.02 -19.22
N PRO A 117 2.51 8.02 -19.71
CA PRO A 117 1.88 6.81 -20.22
C PRO A 117 2.74 6.10 -21.27
N GLY A 118 2.96 4.80 -21.10
CA GLY A 118 3.80 3.98 -21.98
C GLY A 118 5.31 4.05 -21.70
N THR A 119 5.75 4.85 -20.73
CA THR A 119 7.14 4.89 -20.27
C THR A 119 7.32 3.99 -19.05
N PRO A 120 8.18 2.96 -19.11
CA PRO A 120 8.45 2.10 -17.96
C PRO A 120 9.15 2.88 -16.84
N LEU A 121 9.03 2.40 -15.60
CA LEU A 121 9.81 2.93 -14.48
C LEU A 121 11.32 2.68 -14.73
N PRO A 122 12.22 3.60 -14.33
CA PRO A 122 13.66 3.39 -14.49
C PRO A 122 14.17 2.21 -13.67
N GLU A 123 15.08 1.42 -14.25
CA GLU A 123 15.67 0.23 -13.61
C GLU A 123 16.38 0.51 -12.27
N VAL A 124 16.89 1.74 -12.08
CA VAL A 124 17.56 2.16 -10.83
C VAL A 124 16.62 2.10 -9.62
N MET A 125 15.30 2.20 -9.87
CA MET A 125 14.30 2.16 -8.82
C MET A 125 13.93 0.72 -8.41
N THR A 126 14.23 -0.27 -9.25
CA THR A 126 14.01 -1.70 -8.95
C THR A 126 15.10 -2.25 -8.01
N SER A 127 16.25 -1.57 -7.92
CA SER A 127 17.39 -1.97 -7.08
C SER A 127 17.40 -1.39 -5.65
N LEU A 128 16.39 -0.61 -5.26
CA LEU A 128 16.20 -0.10 -3.88
C LEU A 128 15.32 -1.02 -3.01
N GLN A 129 14.95 -2.19 -3.52
CA GLN A 129 14.29 -3.28 -2.78
C GLN A 129 15.30 -4.13 -2.02
#